data_AF-A0A7S0I2D2-F1
#
_entry.id   AF-A0A7S0I2D2-F1
#
_cell.length_a   1.000
_cell.length_b   1.000
_cell.length_c   1.000
_cell.angle_alpha   90.00
_cell.angle_beta   90.00
_cell.angle_gamma   90.00
#
_symmetry.space_group_name_H-M   'P 1'
#
loop_
_entity.id
_entity.type
_entity.pdbx_description
1 polymer ?
#
loop_
_entity_poly.entity_id
_entity_poly.type
_entity_poly.pdbx_seq_one_letter_code
_entity_poly.pdbx_strand_id
1 'polypeptide(L)'
;WPSSCTTDPGGSERFDERERVQVLFNEDIRLGCQLSLTRSQLASFCAAGSLHPFLRYPDSLRLGIWGNSDPSNYLDWVPNNPNQQQLADSPGNPSTSQAWDPRGNCSNVVNSLNFEILTADEGSLRNPQQKIIGARVVYGQSMWMAQEFDDSKPNLYTITATVSFLKIANGGAVEVMPPVPSVLPVLPNDIFYPFTGAASSCRPGRWQAMSIFLVSAGMAMLIQKCLV
;
A
#
# COMPACT_ATOMS: atom_id res chain seq x y z
N TRP A 1 0.23 -19.04 15.93
CA TRP A 1 1.11 -18.14 16.70
C TRP A 1 1.22 -18.65 18.14
N PRO A 2 2.32 -18.45 18.89
CA PRO A 2 2.43 -18.92 20.28
C PRO A 2 1.32 -18.31 21.17
N SER A 3 0.61 -19.12 21.96
CA SER A 3 -0.55 -18.66 22.76
C SER A 3 -0.17 -17.81 23.97
N SER A 4 0.94 -18.14 24.62
CA SER A 4 1.42 -17.47 25.83
C SER A 4 2.90 -17.78 26.08
N CYS A 5 3.56 -16.94 26.87
CA CYS A 5 4.73 -17.36 27.62
C CYS A 5 4.59 -16.96 29.08
N THR A 6 5.00 -17.86 29.95
CA THR A 6 5.14 -17.60 31.39
C THR A 6 6.57 -17.88 31.78
N THR A 7 7.20 -16.91 32.44
CA THR A 7 8.49 -17.11 33.10
C THR A 7 8.26 -17.79 34.44
N ASP A 8 8.87 -18.96 34.64
CA ASP A 8 8.91 -19.61 35.95
C ASP A 8 9.74 -18.77 36.95
N PRO A 9 9.59 -18.96 38.27
CA PRO A 9 10.36 -18.23 39.29
C PRO A 9 11.89 -18.37 39.18
N GLY A 10 12.39 -19.32 38.39
CA GLY A 10 13.80 -19.51 38.07
C GLY A 10 14.29 -18.80 36.80
N GLY A 11 13.45 -17.98 36.15
CA GLY A 11 13.81 -17.25 34.93
C GLY A 11 13.80 -18.10 33.65
N SER A 12 13.32 -19.35 33.71
CA SER A 12 13.10 -20.17 32.50
C SER A 12 11.75 -19.84 31.88
N GLU A 13 11.76 -19.45 30.60
CA GLU A 13 10.55 -19.27 29.80
C GLU A 13 10.01 -20.64 29.38
N ARG A 14 8.73 -20.90 29.69
CA ARG A 14 8.00 -22.01 29.07
C ARG A 14 7.17 -21.47 27.91
N PHE A 15 7.57 -21.82 26.71
CA PHE A 15 6.70 -21.77 25.54
C PHE A 15 5.99 -23.11 25.45
N ASP A 16 4.67 -23.13 25.55
CA ASP A 16 3.94 -24.32 25.13
C ASP A 16 3.82 -24.29 23.60
N GLU A 17 4.83 -24.84 22.92
CA GLU A 17 4.84 -24.97 21.46
C GLU A 17 3.64 -25.77 20.93
N ARG A 18 2.93 -26.52 21.80
CA ARG A 18 1.76 -27.31 21.45
C ARG A 18 0.47 -26.50 21.38
N GLU A 19 0.45 -25.28 21.92
CA GLU A 19 -0.72 -24.41 21.88
C GLU A 19 -0.48 -23.26 20.90
N ARG A 20 -0.65 -23.56 19.61
CA ARG A 20 -0.68 -22.55 18.56
C ARG A 20 -2.09 -21.98 18.48
N VAL A 21 -2.21 -20.66 18.63
CA VAL A 21 -3.46 -19.97 18.32
C VAL A 21 -3.59 -19.82 16.81
N GLN A 22 -4.70 -20.29 16.28
CA GLN A 22 -5.11 -20.05 14.90
C GLN A 22 -5.69 -18.64 14.81
N VAL A 23 -5.25 -17.89 13.80
CA VAL A 23 -5.82 -16.58 13.47
C VAL A 23 -6.76 -16.78 12.30
N LEU A 24 -8.04 -16.49 12.50
CA LEU A 24 -9.04 -16.58 11.44
C LEU A 24 -8.97 -15.35 10.54
N PHE A 25 -9.45 -15.50 9.31
CA PHE A 25 -9.45 -14.40 8.35
C PHE A 25 -10.38 -13.28 8.82
N ASN A 26 -9.88 -12.04 8.74
CA ASN A 26 -10.61 -10.84 9.16
C ASN A 26 -10.96 -10.80 10.67
N GLU A 27 -10.21 -11.55 11.48
CA GLU A 27 -10.27 -11.50 12.94
C GLU A 27 -8.96 -10.97 13.51
N ASP A 28 -9.03 -9.78 14.11
CA ASP A 28 -7.91 -9.19 14.81
C ASP A 28 -7.63 -9.95 16.10
N ILE A 29 -6.35 -10.21 16.37
CA ILE A 29 -5.93 -10.87 17.60
C ILE A 29 -4.77 -10.11 18.25
N ARG A 30 -4.78 -10.10 19.59
CA ARG A 30 -3.68 -9.60 20.41
C ARG A 30 -3.30 -10.67 21.42
N LEU A 31 -2.05 -11.09 21.35
CA LEU A 31 -1.42 -12.04 22.25
C LEU A 31 -0.39 -11.31 23.10
N GLY A 32 -0.26 -11.69 24.36
CA GLY A 32 0.63 -11.02 25.31
C GLY A 32 1.37 -12.01 26.17
N CYS A 33 2.56 -11.63 26.60
CA CYS A 33 3.36 -12.42 27.53
C CYS A 33 4.01 -11.49 28.56
N GLN A 34 4.04 -11.96 29.81
CA GLN A 34 4.68 -11.26 30.92
C GLN A 34 5.97 -11.95 31.28
N LEU A 35 7.07 -11.20 31.25
CA LEU A 35 8.41 -11.62 31.62
C LEU A 35 8.72 -11.11 33.02
N SER A 36 9.02 -12.02 33.93
CA SER A 36 9.52 -11.71 35.28
C SER A 36 11.04 -11.70 35.25
N LEU A 37 11.64 -10.51 35.26
CA LEU A 37 13.09 -10.33 35.13
C LEU A 37 13.65 -9.53 36.30
N THR A 38 14.72 -10.04 36.92
CA THR A 38 15.56 -9.27 37.85
C THR A 38 16.38 -8.20 37.10
N ARG A 39 17.09 -7.34 37.83
CA ARG A 39 17.93 -6.30 37.22
C ARG A 39 19.05 -6.91 36.37
N SER A 40 19.72 -7.95 36.87
CA SER A 40 20.79 -8.65 36.16
C SER A 40 20.27 -9.39 34.93
N GLN A 41 19.09 -9.99 35.01
CA GLN A 41 18.42 -10.63 33.88
C GLN A 41 18.01 -9.61 32.82
N LEU A 42 17.45 -8.46 33.22
CA LEU A 42 17.13 -7.37 32.30
C LEU A 42 18.38 -6.84 31.59
N ALA A 43 19.49 -6.66 32.31
CA ALA A 43 20.76 -6.24 31.72
C ALA A 43 21.24 -7.24 30.66
N SER A 44 21.14 -8.54 30.96
CA SER A 44 21.52 -9.62 30.04
C SER A 44 20.61 -9.67 28.82
N PHE A 45 19.30 -9.53 29.01
CA PHE A 45 18.32 -9.44 27.93
C PHE A 45 18.62 -8.27 26.99
N CYS A 46 18.94 -7.10 27.56
CA CYS A 46 19.27 -5.90 26.81
C CYS A 46 20.57 -6.03 26.00
N ALA A 47 21.56 -6.73 26.56
CA ALA A 47 22.86 -6.95 25.92
C ALA A 47 22.85 -8.08 24.88
N ALA A 48 21.83 -8.95 24.89
CA ALA A 48 21.74 -10.10 24.00
C ALA A 48 21.61 -9.70 22.51
N GLY A 49 21.07 -8.51 22.22
CA GLY A 49 20.90 -8.01 20.86
C GLY A 49 20.08 -8.92 19.95
N SER A 50 19.17 -9.71 20.54
CA SER A 50 18.38 -10.72 19.83
C SER A 50 16.90 -10.60 20.20
N LEU A 51 16.02 -10.89 19.22
CA LEU A 51 14.58 -10.88 19.48
C LEU A 51 14.21 -12.00 20.43
N HIS A 52 13.33 -11.70 21.37
CA HIS A 52 12.66 -12.73 22.16
C HIS A 52 11.89 -13.69 21.22
N PRO A 53 11.89 -15.02 21.44
CA PRO A 53 11.26 -15.99 20.53
C PRO A 53 9.79 -15.70 20.22
N PHE A 54 9.02 -15.19 21.19
CA PHE A 54 7.63 -14.74 20.99
C PHE A 54 7.46 -13.63 19.94
N LEU A 55 8.51 -12.83 19.70
CA LEU A 55 8.54 -11.72 18.75
C LEU A 55 9.25 -12.10 17.44
N ARG A 56 9.47 -13.40 17.21
CA ARG A 56 10.01 -13.91 15.95
C ARG A 56 8.88 -14.54 15.14
N TYR A 57 8.91 -14.29 13.83
CA TYR A 57 8.07 -14.98 12.88
C TYR A 57 8.95 -15.85 11.97
N PRO A 58 8.44 -16.95 11.40
CA PRO A 58 9.26 -17.86 10.62
C PRO A 58 9.60 -17.28 9.23
N ASP A 59 10.83 -17.47 8.77
CA ASP A 59 11.27 -17.04 7.43
C ASP A 59 10.50 -17.74 6.30
N SER A 60 9.88 -18.89 6.60
CA SER A 60 9.04 -19.64 5.67
C SER A 60 7.57 -19.22 5.72
N LEU A 61 7.22 -18.15 6.45
CA LEU A 61 5.85 -17.65 6.52
C LEU A 61 5.37 -17.25 5.12
N ARG A 62 4.30 -17.90 4.65
CA ARG A 62 3.61 -17.55 3.42
C ARG A 62 2.15 -17.24 3.73
N LEU A 63 1.65 -16.20 3.08
CA LEU A 63 0.28 -15.75 3.23
C LEU A 63 -0.48 -16.00 1.93
N GLY A 64 -1.48 -16.87 1.98
CA GLY A 64 -2.36 -17.13 0.84
C GLY A 64 -3.23 -15.91 0.58
N ILE A 65 -3.35 -15.50 -0.70
CA ILE A 65 -4.23 -14.41 -1.12
C ILE A 65 -5.70 -14.77 -0.83
N TRP A 66 -6.03 -16.06 -0.94
CA TRP A 66 -7.37 -16.61 -0.86
C TRP A 66 -7.46 -17.70 0.22
N GLY A 67 -8.69 -17.99 0.67
CA GLY A 67 -8.93 -19.09 1.63
C GLY A 67 -8.64 -20.48 1.07
N ASN A 68 -8.57 -20.62 -0.26
CA ASN A 68 -8.32 -21.86 -0.99
C ASN A 68 -7.02 -21.80 -1.84
N SER A 69 -6.06 -20.96 -1.46
CA SER A 69 -4.77 -20.85 -2.15
C SER A 69 -4.08 -22.21 -2.30
N ASP A 70 -3.65 -22.54 -3.52
CA ASP A 70 -2.95 -23.79 -3.81
C ASP A 70 -1.47 -23.69 -3.43
N PRO A 71 -0.92 -24.59 -2.59
CA PRO A 71 0.51 -24.61 -2.24
C PRO A 71 1.46 -24.76 -3.43
N SER A 72 0.99 -25.33 -4.55
CA SER A 72 1.76 -25.52 -5.76
C SER A 72 1.72 -24.31 -6.71
N ASN A 73 0.74 -23.42 -6.53
CA ASN A 73 0.56 -22.24 -7.37
C ASN A 73 1.14 -20.99 -6.68
N TYR A 74 2.30 -20.53 -7.12
CA TYR A 74 2.96 -19.35 -6.54
C TYR A 74 2.15 -18.05 -6.67
N LEU A 75 1.24 -17.95 -7.65
CA LEU A 75 0.38 -16.77 -7.85
C LEU A 75 -0.73 -16.65 -6.81
N ASP A 76 -1.02 -17.72 -6.06
CA ASP A 76 -2.04 -17.72 -5.01
C ASP A 76 -1.51 -17.22 -3.66
N TRP A 77 -0.24 -16.83 -3.60
CA TRP A 77 0.43 -16.34 -2.42
C TRP A 77 0.77 -14.87 -2.62
N VAL A 78 0.65 -14.06 -1.55
CA VAL A 78 0.99 -12.63 -1.60
C VAL A 78 2.39 -12.51 -2.20
N PRO A 79 2.55 -11.76 -3.32
CA PRO A 79 3.77 -11.81 -4.11
C PRO A 79 4.94 -11.33 -3.28
N ASN A 80 5.69 -12.32 -2.86
CA ASN A 80 7.10 -12.19 -2.64
C ASN A 80 7.73 -12.08 -4.04
N ASN A 81 7.79 -10.86 -4.61
CA ASN A 81 9.10 -10.28 -4.80
C ASN A 81 10.22 -11.22 -5.33
N PRO A 82 10.76 -11.08 -6.57
CA PRO A 82 11.70 -12.05 -7.15
C PRO A 82 12.99 -12.29 -6.34
N ASN A 83 13.34 -11.34 -5.46
CA ASN A 83 14.47 -11.42 -4.52
C ASN A 83 14.04 -11.56 -3.05
N GLN A 84 12.75 -11.49 -2.70
CA GLN A 84 12.34 -11.29 -1.32
C GLN A 84 11.78 -12.57 -0.66
N GLN A 85 12.52 -13.05 0.33
CA GLN A 85 12.05 -14.06 1.28
C GLN A 85 11.02 -13.52 2.29
N GLN A 86 10.52 -12.29 2.16
CA GLN A 86 9.73 -11.67 3.22
C GLN A 86 8.59 -10.81 2.67
N LEU A 87 7.58 -10.65 3.53
CA LEU A 87 6.49 -9.68 3.48
C LEU A 87 7.00 -8.31 3.04
N ALA A 88 6.15 -7.53 2.35
CA ALA A 88 6.54 -6.33 1.60
C ALA A 88 7.47 -5.37 2.37
N ASP A 89 7.26 -5.24 3.69
CA ASP A 89 8.18 -4.63 4.64
C ASP A 89 8.43 -5.57 5.82
N SER A 90 9.51 -6.34 5.77
CA SER A 90 10.08 -6.95 6.96
C SER A 90 11.32 -6.15 7.37
N PRO A 91 11.22 -5.31 8.40
CA PRO A 91 12.39 -4.66 8.95
C PRO A 91 13.37 -5.73 9.47
N GLY A 92 14.66 -5.53 9.22
CA GLY A 92 15.70 -6.31 9.86
C GLY A 92 15.57 -6.25 11.39
N ASN A 93 16.14 -7.22 12.09
CA ASN A 93 16.01 -7.34 13.54
C ASN A 93 16.44 -6.03 14.28
N PRO A 94 15.49 -5.28 14.88
CA PRO A 94 15.81 -4.01 15.54
C PRO A 94 16.40 -4.19 16.95
N SER A 95 16.44 -5.41 17.50
CA SER A 95 17.05 -5.67 18.83
C SER A 95 18.54 -5.38 18.86
N THR A 96 19.21 -5.29 17.71
CA THR A 96 20.60 -4.83 17.61
C THR A 96 20.82 -3.40 18.11
N SER A 97 19.75 -2.58 18.19
CA SER A 97 19.78 -1.23 18.74
C SER A 97 19.48 -1.15 20.25
N GLN A 98 19.22 -2.28 20.90
CA GLN A 98 19.01 -2.34 22.36
C GLN A 98 20.30 -1.95 23.08
N ALA A 99 20.16 -1.13 24.11
CA ALA A 99 21.30 -0.64 24.89
C ALA A 99 20.98 -0.55 26.36
N TRP A 100 21.88 -1.13 27.17
CA TRP A 100 21.80 -1.13 28.63
C TRP A 100 22.55 0.07 29.22
N ASP A 101 21.88 0.78 30.12
CA ASP A 101 22.47 1.79 31.01
C ASP A 101 22.63 1.17 32.41
N PRO A 102 23.84 1.18 33.00
CA PRO A 102 24.09 0.75 34.37
C PRO A 102 23.18 1.36 35.44
N ARG A 103 22.54 2.51 35.17
CA ARG A 103 21.52 3.12 36.05
C ARG A 103 20.26 2.27 36.20
N GLY A 104 20.03 1.31 35.31
CA GLY A 104 18.88 0.40 35.34
C GLY A 104 17.94 0.54 34.15
N ASN A 105 18.37 1.20 33.08
CA ASN A 105 17.53 1.45 31.90
C ASN A 105 17.97 0.57 30.74
N CYS A 106 17.01 -0.07 30.07
CA CYS A 106 17.22 -0.70 28.78
C CYS A 106 16.44 0.08 27.72
N SER A 107 17.16 0.75 26.82
CA SER A 107 16.57 1.52 25.71
C SER A 107 16.37 0.65 24.48
N ASN A 108 15.42 1.03 23.62
CA ASN A 108 15.10 0.40 22.34
C ASN A 108 14.69 -1.09 22.46
N VAL A 109 14.10 -1.46 23.59
CA VAL A 109 13.61 -2.82 23.81
C VAL A 109 12.50 -3.14 22.84
N VAL A 110 12.72 -4.13 21.97
CA VAL A 110 11.67 -4.67 21.13
C VAL A 110 10.65 -5.39 22.01
N ASN A 111 9.50 -4.77 22.21
CA ASN A 111 8.44 -5.27 23.08
C ASN A 111 7.17 -5.63 22.32
N SER A 112 7.06 -5.29 21.03
CA SER A 112 5.92 -5.76 20.25
C SER A 112 6.27 -6.14 18.82
N LEU A 113 5.47 -7.08 18.29
CA LEU A 113 5.48 -7.52 16.90
C LEU A 113 4.05 -7.37 16.35
N ASN A 114 3.86 -6.47 15.41
CA ASN A 114 2.56 -6.20 14.79
C ASN A 114 2.56 -6.73 13.36
N PHE A 115 1.63 -7.64 13.08
CA PHE A 115 1.42 -8.23 11.78
C PHE A 115 0.21 -7.60 11.11
N GLU A 116 0.45 -6.72 10.15
CA GLU A 116 -0.61 -5.98 9.49
C GLU A 116 -0.92 -6.62 8.14
N ILE A 117 -2.16 -7.08 7.98
CA ILE A 117 -2.65 -7.75 6.78
C ILE A 117 -3.58 -6.78 6.05
N LEU A 118 -3.24 -6.45 4.81
CA LEU A 118 -4.03 -5.56 3.98
C LEU A 118 -5.00 -6.37 3.12
N THR A 119 -6.29 -6.08 3.25
CA THR A 119 -7.36 -6.74 2.50
C THR A 119 -8.09 -5.77 1.57
N ALA A 120 -8.60 -6.29 0.46
CA ALA A 120 -9.43 -5.55 -0.47
C ALA A 120 -10.55 -6.43 -1.02
N ASP A 121 -11.60 -5.78 -1.46
CA ASP A 121 -12.73 -6.40 -2.15
C ASP A 121 -12.43 -6.45 -3.66
N GLU A 122 -12.57 -7.62 -4.28
CA GLU A 122 -12.39 -7.83 -5.73
C GLU A 122 -13.62 -8.51 -6.35
N GLY A 123 -13.85 -8.25 -7.64
CA GLY A 123 -14.92 -8.87 -8.42
C GLY A 123 -16.16 -8.00 -8.55
N SER A 124 -17.34 -8.64 -8.56
CA SER A 124 -18.61 -7.95 -8.78
C SER A 124 -18.95 -7.01 -7.63
N LEU A 125 -19.39 -5.79 -7.93
CA LEU A 125 -19.88 -4.85 -6.91
C LEU A 125 -21.06 -5.42 -6.08
N ARG A 126 -21.82 -6.37 -6.64
CA ARG A 126 -22.96 -7.01 -5.96
C ARG A 126 -22.57 -8.24 -5.14
N ASN A 127 -21.38 -8.80 -5.37
CA ASN A 127 -20.87 -9.96 -4.64
C ASN A 127 -19.32 -9.91 -4.61
N PRO A 128 -18.74 -8.91 -3.93
CA PRO A 128 -17.30 -8.80 -3.85
C PRO A 128 -16.73 -9.98 -3.05
N GLN A 129 -15.58 -10.48 -3.48
CA GLN A 129 -14.80 -11.47 -2.74
C GLN A 129 -13.64 -10.76 -2.06
N GLN A 130 -13.41 -11.06 -0.79
CA GLN A 130 -12.29 -10.48 -0.06
C GLN A 130 -11.00 -11.23 -0.37
N LYS A 131 -9.93 -10.47 -0.60
CA LYS A 131 -8.60 -11.02 -0.81
C LYS A 131 -7.55 -10.29 -0.01
N ILE A 132 -6.45 -10.97 0.27
CA ILE A 132 -5.26 -10.34 0.85
C ILE A 132 -4.40 -9.78 -0.30
N ILE A 133 -4.11 -8.49 -0.24
CA ILE A 133 -3.32 -7.78 -1.26
C ILE A 133 -1.91 -7.45 -0.79
N GLY A 134 -1.66 -7.55 0.51
CA GLY A 134 -0.35 -7.28 1.08
C GLY A 134 -0.34 -7.62 2.57
N ALA A 135 0.85 -7.71 3.12
CA ALA A 135 1.05 -7.75 4.56
C ALA A 135 2.45 -7.21 4.90
N ARG A 136 2.59 -6.70 6.11
CA ARG A 136 3.85 -6.17 6.63
C ARG A 136 4.03 -6.47 8.11
N VAL A 137 5.28 -6.41 8.55
CA VAL A 137 5.67 -6.62 9.94
C VAL A 137 6.21 -5.32 10.52
N VAL A 138 5.70 -4.92 11.68
CA VAL A 138 6.13 -3.71 12.38
C VAL A 138 6.53 -4.05 13.82
N TYR A 139 7.79 -3.80 14.17
CA TYR A 139 8.27 -3.93 15.54
C TYR A 139 7.99 -2.66 16.34
N GLY A 140 7.47 -2.82 17.56
CA GLY A 140 7.43 -1.75 18.55
C GLY A 140 8.64 -1.80 19.46
N GLN A 141 9.17 -0.63 19.79
CA GLN A 141 10.26 -0.46 20.73
C GLN A 141 9.83 0.39 21.92
N SER A 142 10.36 0.10 23.09
CA SER A 142 10.09 0.83 24.32
C SER A 142 11.33 0.91 25.20
N MET A 143 11.27 1.73 26.24
CA MET A 143 12.27 1.77 27.30
C MET A 143 11.76 0.96 28.49
N TRP A 144 12.56 0.02 28.98
CA TRP A 144 12.29 -0.72 30.20
C TRP A 144 13.21 -0.24 31.32
N MET A 145 12.66 -0.03 32.51
CA MET A 145 13.40 0.42 33.68
C MET A 145 13.28 -0.63 34.78
N ALA A 146 14.42 -1.03 35.36
CA ALA A 146 14.43 -1.78 36.59
C ALA A 146 13.91 -0.87 37.72
N GLN A 147 12.71 -1.16 38.22
CA GLN A 147 12.11 -0.37 39.30
C GLN A 147 12.87 -0.56 40.62
N GLU A 148 13.42 -1.75 40.81
CA GLU A 148 14.19 -2.12 41.99
C GLU A 148 15.69 -2.20 41.69
N PHE A 149 16.51 -1.63 42.58
CA PHE A 149 17.97 -1.81 42.54
C PHE A 149 18.42 -3.14 43.14
N ASP A 150 17.53 -3.78 43.92
CA ASP A 150 17.76 -5.07 44.55
C ASP A 150 17.47 -6.20 43.55
N ASP A 151 18.48 -7.01 43.26
CA ASP A 151 18.39 -8.11 42.30
C ASP A 151 17.58 -9.31 42.82
N SER A 152 17.17 -9.29 44.09
CA SER A 152 16.31 -10.33 44.68
C SER A 152 14.84 -10.21 44.28
N LYS A 153 14.42 -9.07 43.74
CA LYS A 153 13.02 -8.81 43.36
C LYS A 153 12.89 -8.63 41.84
N PRO A 154 12.17 -9.54 41.16
CA PRO A 154 11.93 -9.38 39.73
C PRO A 154 10.86 -8.33 39.45
N ASN A 155 11.00 -7.67 38.30
CA ASN A 155 10.01 -6.77 37.73
C ASN A 155 9.28 -7.45 36.57
N LEU A 156 8.03 -7.05 36.33
CA LEU A 156 7.22 -7.58 35.24
C LEU A 156 7.30 -6.69 34.01
N TYR A 157 7.69 -7.27 32.89
CA TYR A 157 7.72 -6.62 31.58
C TYR A 157 6.76 -7.31 30.63
N THR A 158 6.06 -6.56 29.80
CA THR A 158 5.10 -7.13 28.86
C THR A 158 5.63 -7.05 27.45
N ILE A 159 5.59 -8.18 26.74
CA ILE A 159 5.75 -8.24 25.30
C ILE A 159 4.43 -8.60 24.65
N THR A 160 4.18 -8.11 23.44
CA THR A 160 2.88 -8.27 22.77
C THR A 160 3.06 -8.61 21.30
N ALA A 161 2.20 -9.48 20.80
CA ALA A 161 2.08 -9.75 19.39
C ALA A 161 0.66 -9.45 18.92
N THR A 162 0.51 -8.79 17.79
CA THR A 162 -0.78 -8.44 17.23
C THR A 162 -0.87 -8.90 15.79
N VAL A 163 -2.07 -9.30 15.38
CA VAL A 163 -2.43 -9.46 13.98
C VAL A 163 -3.64 -8.56 13.74
N SER A 164 -3.57 -7.74 12.69
CA SER A 164 -4.62 -6.79 12.36
C SER A 164 -4.95 -6.86 10.87
N PHE A 165 -6.24 -6.94 10.55
CA PHE A 165 -6.75 -6.91 9.19
C PHE A 165 -7.21 -5.50 8.83
N LEU A 166 -6.45 -4.86 7.94
CA LEU A 166 -6.70 -3.52 7.44
C LEU A 166 -7.42 -3.62 6.09
N LYS A 167 -8.68 -3.23 6.05
CA LYS A 167 -9.44 -3.20 4.79
C LYS A 167 -9.22 -1.87 4.06
N ILE A 168 -8.84 -1.92 2.78
CA ILE A 168 -8.81 -0.72 1.94
C ILE A 168 -10.24 -0.25 1.65
N ALA A 169 -10.45 1.07 1.74
CA ALA A 169 -11.72 1.68 1.39
C ALA A 169 -12.13 1.38 -0.07
N ASN A 170 -13.43 1.25 -0.30
CA ASN A 170 -13.99 1.08 -1.63
C ASN A 170 -13.59 2.26 -2.53
N GLY A 171 -12.82 1.99 -3.58
CA GLY A 171 -12.18 3.00 -4.43
C GLY A 171 -10.66 2.87 -4.53
N GLY A 172 -10.03 2.03 -3.70
CA GLY A 172 -8.60 1.70 -3.76
C GLY A 172 -7.67 2.82 -3.25
N ALA A 173 -6.37 2.61 -3.38
CA ALA A 173 -5.43 3.72 -3.49
C ALA A 173 -5.68 4.36 -4.85
N VAL A 174 -5.94 5.67 -4.89
CA VAL A 174 -6.08 6.37 -6.17
C VAL A 174 -4.76 6.24 -6.91
N GLU A 175 -4.70 5.35 -7.88
CA GLU A 175 -3.60 5.27 -8.82
C GLU A 175 -3.67 6.54 -9.67
N VAL A 176 -3.00 7.59 -9.19
CA VAL A 176 -2.86 8.84 -9.95
C VAL A 176 -1.93 8.50 -11.10
N MET A 177 -2.50 8.07 -12.22
CA MET A 177 -1.78 7.96 -13.47
C MET A 177 -1.55 9.40 -13.97
N PRO A 178 -0.33 9.96 -13.89
CA PRO A 178 -0.09 11.28 -14.43
C PRO A 178 -0.42 11.25 -15.93
N PRO A 179 -1.00 12.34 -16.48
CA PRO A 179 -1.23 12.42 -17.91
C PRO A 179 0.11 12.19 -18.64
N VAL A 180 0.07 11.40 -19.71
CA VAL A 180 1.27 11.10 -20.52
C VAL A 180 1.95 12.43 -20.87
N PRO A 181 3.25 12.60 -20.53
CA PRO A 181 3.94 13.85 -20.83
C PRO A 181 3.88 14.09 -22.34
N SER A 182 3.53 15.32 -22.74
CA SER A 182 3.50 15.67 -24.15
C SER A 182 4.91 15.58 -24.73
N VAL A 183 5.19 14.51 -25.46
CA VAL A 183 6.49 14.29 -26.13
C VAL A 183 6.65 15.20 -27.35
N LEU A 184 5.55 15.83 -27.79
CA LEU A 184 5.53 16.73 -28.91
C LEU A 184 5.66 18.18 -28.43
N PRO A 185 6.57 18.99 -29.01
CA PRO A 185 6.59 20.42 -28.79
C PRO A 185 5.26 21.04 -29.26
N VAL A 186 4.80 22.09 -28.58
CA VAL A 186 3.64 22.86 -29.00
C VAL A 186 3.95 23.48 -30.36
N LEU A 187 3.32 22.97 -31.41
CA LEU A 187 3.50 23.50 -32.75
C LEU A 187 2.76 24.85 -32.87
N PRO A 188 3.37 25.86 -33.50
CA PRO A 188 2.69 27.11 -33.82
C PRO A 188 1.44 26.86 -34.67
N ASN A 189 0.42 27.69 -34.52
CA ASN A 189 -0.86 27.55 -35.25
C ASN A 189 -0.72 27.60 -36.79
N ASP A 190 0.44 28.03 -37.30
CA ASP A 190 0.65 28.37 -38.71
C ASP A 190 1.81 27.62 -39.37
N ILE A 191 2.15 26.40 -38.94
CA ILE A 191 3.22 25.59 -39.60
C ILE A 191 2.94 25.32 -41.08
N PHE A 192 1.69 25.46 -41.52
CA PHE A 192 1.23 25.14 -42.87
C PHE A 192 0.62 26.33 -43.62
N TYR A 193 0.84 27.57 -43.15
CA TYR A 193 0.26 28.75 -43.79
C TYR A 193 1.30 29.66 -44.43
N PRO A 194 1.03 30.20 -45.65
CA PRO A 194 0.02 29.76 -46.61
C PRO A 194 0.60 28.69 -47.55
N PHE A 195 -0.10 27.57 -47.73
CA PHE A 195 -0.03 26.83 -48.99
C PHE A 195 -0.58 27.76 -50.09
N THR A 196 0.27 28.57 -50.72
CA THR A 196 -0.07 29.23 -51.98
C THR A 196 -0.12 28.18 -53.08
N GLY A 197 -1.16 27.36 -53.07
CA GLY A 197 -1.64 26.74 -54.29
C GLY A 197 -2.05 27.87 -55.22
N ALA A 198 -1.46 27.91 -56.41
CA ALA A 198 -1.83 28.84 -57.47
C ALA A 198 -3.28 28.57 -57.90
N ALA A 199 -4.25 29.11 -57.16
CA ALA A 199 -5.63 29.21 -57.59
C ALA A 199 -5.73 30.42 -58.54
N SER A 200 -6.16 30.13 -59.75
CA SER A 200 -6.40 31.02 -60.88
C SER A 200 -7.11 32.33 -60.49
N SER A 201 -6.49 33.47 -60.80
CA SER A 201 -7.15 34.78 -60.74
C SER A 201 -8.12 34.92 -61.92
N CYS A 202 -9.41 34.81 -61.67
CA CYS A 202 -10.45 35.23 -62.60
C CYS A 202 -10.58 36.76 -62.54
N ARG A 203 -10.37 37.45 -63.66
CA ARG A 203 -10.29 38.91 -63.76
C ARG A 203 -11.58 39.43 -64.42
N PRO A 204 -12.44 40.25 -63.77
CA PRO A 204 -13.51 40.94 -64.49
C PRO A 204 -13.02 42.33 -64.92
N GLY A 205 -12.89 42.52 -66.24
CA GLY A 205 -12.45 43.78 -66.85
C GLY A 205 -13.59 44.52 -67.54
N ARG A 206 -13.97 45.64 -66.91
CA ARG A 206 -14.44 46.92 -67.47
C ARG A 206 -15.70 46.96 -68.36
N TRP A 207 -16.67 47.69 -67.83
CA TRP A 207 -17.78 48.36 -68.49
C TRP A 207 -17.34 49.17 -69.72
N GLN A 208 -17.96 48.92 -70.87
CA GLN A 208 -18.21 49.94 -71.87
C GLN A 208 -19.68 49.91 -72.24
N ALA A 209 -20.34 51.04 -71.99
CA ALA A 209 -21.66 51.35 -72.51
C ALA A 209 -21.53 51.67 -74.00
N MET A 210 -22.30 50.97 -74.83
CA MET A 210 -22.68 51.50 -76.15
C MET A 210 -24.08 51.02 -76.48
N SER A 211 -24.98 51.99 -76.55
CA SER A 211 -26.40 51.88 -76.87
C SER A 211 -26.60 51.46 -78.33
N ILE A 212 -27.41 50.43 -78.59
CA ILE A 212 -28.20 50.32 -79.82
C ILE A 212 -29.58 49.73 -79.46
N PHE A 213 -30.62 50.46 -79.83
CA PHE A 213 -32.03 50.10 -79.75
C PHE A 213 -32.38 48.91 -80.66
N LEU A 214 -33.35 48.08 -80.23
CA LEU A 214 -34.61 47.76 -80.94
C LEU A 214 -35.21 46.50 -80.30
N VAL A 215 -36.24 46.67 -79.46
CA VAL A 215 -37.67 46.45 -79.77
C VAL A 215 -38.07 44.98 -79.83
N SER A 216 -38.90 44.60 -78.85
CA SER A 216 -40.12 43.79 -78.91
C SER A 216 -40.11 42.78 -77.75
N ALA A 217 -40.83 43.07 -76.67
CA ALA A 217 -42.29 42.86 -76.52
C ALA A 217 -42.60 41.45 -76.02
N GLY A 218 -43.49 41.40 -75.03
CA GLY A 218 -44.00 40.17 -74.43
C GLY A 218 -43.55 40.08 -72.97
N MET A 219 -44.35 40.60 -72.05
CA MET A 219 -45.33 39.78 -71.31
C MET A 219 -44.64 38.68 -70.50
N ALA A 220 -44.87 38.50 -69.21
CA ALA A 220 -45.80 39.12 -68.30
C ALA A 220 -45.36 38.70 -66.89
N MET A 221 -45.71 39.54 -65.93
CA MET A 221 -46.28 39.15 -64.64
C MET A 221 -46.35 37.66 -64.33
N LEU A 222 -45.81 37.25 -63.17
CA LEU A 222 -46.57 36.79 -62.00
C LEU A 222 -45.51 36.46 -60.92
N ILE A 223 -45.39 37.25 -59.86
CA ILE A 223 -46.28 37.32 -58.69
C ILE A 223 -46.11 36.11 -57.78
N GLN A 224 -46.07 36.47 -56.49
CA GLN A 224 -46.27 35.67 -55.28
C GLN A 224 -45.04 34.91 -54.78
N LYS A 225 -44.45 35.27 -53.62
CA LYS A 225 -45.02 35.17 -52.24
C LYS A 225 -45.57 33.76 -52.02
N CYS A 226 -45.27 33.02 -50.97
CA CYS A 226 -44.96 33.33 -49.58
C CYS A 226 -44.55 31.98 -48.96
N LEU A 227 -43.55 31.96 -48.07
CA LEU A 227 -43.67 31.74 -46.62
C LEU A 227 -44.05 30.30 -46.17
N VAL A 228 -43.38 29.92 -45.07
CA VAL A 228 -43.93 29.31 -43.85
C VAL A 228 -45.44 29.09 -43.85
#